data_AF-A0A495JCV1-F1
#
_entry.id   AF-A0A495JCV1-F1
#
_cell.length_a   1.000
_cell.length_b   1.000
_cell.length_c   1.000
_cell.angle_alpha   90.00
_cell.angle_beta   90.00
_cell.angle_gamma   90.00
#
_symmetry.space_group_name_H-M   'P 1'
#
loop_
_entity.id
_entity.type
_entity.pdbx_description
1 polymer ?
#
loop_
_entity_poly.entity_id
_entity_poly.type
_entity_poly.pdbx_seq_one_letter_code
_entity_poly.pdbx_strand_id
1 'polypeptide(L)'
;MSGVGGAARTVLATFVLSTLGGTLLVDPVRAGAPAVPAQPASVRRAPAPGTQPPALPQPGDSCVGESPTVAAAAPWAQRRMAPQNVWALTRGDGVLVAVVDTGVSAAAGGLSGAVQRGTDVVRAGGADQDCFGRGTALAGIVAARPVTGSPIVGIAPGATVLPVRIVDGKGKIAPGAIAGGIRAATAAGADVILLGVGTSAPDAALRDAVRAAVARDIVLVASVSDAKPTGTGGADLPWYPASDADVLAVGGVGANGAPTEVSPPEASVDLLAPATDAVSVAPRGNGHYSVGGPAVAAAYAAGAAALLRAYHPELHQAEVRRRLELTAEHPLGQWPDPRVGYGTLDLYAALTSLDTRESALPSYPARMVTLPAPAATAPAKLIAGAVAVGAIALAGLGYVSALVIRWGRRRRWRP
;
A
#
# COMPACT_ATOMS: atom_id res chain seq x y z
N MET A 1 -10.63 -63.10 -38.90
CA MET A 1 -11.58 -64.16 -38.55
C MET A 1 -11.77 -64.14 -37.05
N SER A 2 -13.01 -63.93 -36.62
CA SER A 2 -13.72 -64.37 -35.38
C SER A 2 -12.90 -64.69 -34.12
N GLY A 3 -13.24 -64.34 -32.89
CA GLY A 3 -14.44 -63.82 -32.23
C GLY A 3 -14.11 -63.69 -30.72
N VAL A 4 -14.66 -62.69 -30.01
CA VAL A 4 -15.75 -62.80 -29.01
C VAL A 4 -15.52 -63.83 -27.90
N GLY A 5 -15.64 -63.38 -26.64
CA GLY A 5 -16.07 -64.25 -25.53
C GLY A 5 -15.63 -63.80 -24.14
N GLY A 6 -16.42 -62.96 -23.48
CA GLY A 6 -16.27 -62.69 -22.05
C GLY A 6 -16.86 -63.79 -21.18
N ALA A 7 -16.41 -63.87 -19.92
CA ALA A 7 -17.19 -64.42 -18.83
C ALA A 7 -16.70 -63.85 -17.49
N ALA A 8 -17.60 -63.15 -16.81
CA ALA A 8 -17.45 -62.69 -15.44
C ALA A 8 -17.56 -63.87 -14.46
N ARG A 9 -16.75 -63.86 -13.39
CA ARG A 9 -17.04 -64.61 -12.16
C ARG A 9 -16.58 -63.81 -10.94
N THR A 10 -17.58 -63.33 -10.21
CA THR A 10 -17.53 -62.79 -8.86
C THR A 10 -17.15 -63.90 -7.88
N VAL A 11 -16.20 -63.66 -6.98
CA VAL A 11 -15.99 -64.49 -5.78
C VAL A 11 -15.93 -63.59 -4.56
N LEU A 12 -16.85 -63.86 -3.63
CA LEU A 12 -16.95 -63.31 -2.29
C LEU A 12 -15.64 -63.51 -1.51
N ALA A 13 -15.16 -62.46 -0.85
CA ALA A 13 -14.12 -62.55 0.16
C ALA A 13 -14.76 -62.71 1.54
N THR A 14 -14.47 -63.83 2.18
CA THR A 14 -14.64 -64.06 3.63
C THR A 14 -13.27 -64.49 4.17
N PHE A 15 -13.07 -64.30 5.48
CA PHE A 15 -11.91 -64.65 6.31
C PHE A 15 -10.81 -63.58 6.42
N VAL A 16 -10.16 -63.36 7.56
CA VAL A 16 -10.40 -63.65 8.99
C VAL A 16 -9.33 -62.82 9.72
N LEU A 17 -9.64 -62.35 10.92
CA LEU A 17 -8.67 -61.67 11.78
C LEU A 17 -7.68 -62.71 12.35
N SER A 18 -6.38 -62.52 12.16
CA SER A 18 -5.34 -63.29 12.85
C SER A 18 -4.14 -62.41 13.13
N THR A 19 -3.83 -62.26 14.41
CA THR A 19 -2.68 -61.59 15.01
C THR A 19 -1.44 -62.49 14.96
N LEU A 20 -0.28 -61.94 14.58
CA LEU A 20 1.11 -62.32 14.93
C LEU A 20 2.00 -61.33 14.14
N GLY A 21 2.83 -60.48 14.76
CA GLY A 21 4.06 -60.88 15.45
C GLY A 21 5.20 -60.87 14.42
N GLY A 22 5.86 -59.73 14.22
CA GLY A 22 6.97 -59.63 13.26
C GLY A 22 7.66 -58.27 13.30
N THR A 23 8.68 -58.16 14.14
CA THR A 23 9.70 -57.11 14.13
C THR A 23 10.50 -57.15 12.83
N LEU A 24 10.48 -56.06 12.06
CA LEU A 24 11.52 -55.74 11.09
C LEU A 24 11.97 -54.30 11.30
N LEU A 25 13.17 -54.18 11.86
CA LEU A 25 14.00 -52.98 11.88
C LEU A 25 14.45 -52.68 10.45
N VAL A 26 14.02 -51.54 9.92
CA VAL A 26 14.74 -50.85 8.83
C VAL A 26 14.58 -49.35 9.05
N ASP A 27 15.60 -48.73 9.63
CA ASP A 27 15.81 -47.29 9.53
C ASP A 27 16.29 -46.95 8.11
N PRO A 28 15.74 -45.88 7.51
CA PRO A 28 16.67 -44.84 7.11
C PRO A 28 16.20 -43.46 7.59
N VAL A 29 17.15 -42.80 8.24
CA VAL A 29 17.21 -41.38 8.56
C VAL A 29 16.59 -40.51 7.46
N ARG A 30 15.50 -39.84 7.80
CA ARG A 30 15.07 -38.60 7.16
C ARG A 30 14.75 -37.64 8.30
N ALA A 31 15.59 -36.64 8.51
CA ALA A 31 15.36 -35.56 9.46
C ALA A 31 14.11 -34.79 9.02
N GLY A 32 12.96 -35.18 9.53
CA GLY A 32 11.75 -34.38 9.50
C GLY A 32 11.90 -33.29 10.57
N ALA A 33 12.05 -32.03 10.14
CA ALA A 33 11.87 -30.90 11.04
C ALA A 33 10.50 -31.05 11.73
N PRO A 34 10.39 -30.84 13.05
CA PRO A 34 9.11 -30.91 13.73
C PRO A 34 8.18 -29.88 13.11
N ALA A 35 7.03 -30.34 12.61
CA ALA A 35 5.98 -29.47 12.12
C ALA A 35 5.55 -28.57 13.29
N VAL A 36 5.87 -27.28 13.18
CA VAL A 36 5.33 -26.26 14.06
C VAL A 36 3.81 -26.32 13.91
N PRO A 37 3.03 -26.59 14.97
CA PRO A 37 1.60 -26.64 14.85
C PRO A 37 1.11 -25.29 14.35
N ALA A 38 0.45 -25.30 13.18
CA ALA A 38 -0.19 -24.13 12.63
C ALA A 38 -1.18 -23.60 13.67
N GLN A 39 -0.83 -22.47 14.29
CA GLN A 39 -1.76 -21.74 15.12
C GLN A 39 -2.98 -21.41 14.26
N PRO A 40 -4.21 -21.72 14.71
CA PRO A 40 -5.40 -21.36 13.97
C PRO A 40 -5.35 -19.86 13.71
N ALA A 41 -5.54 -19.47 12.45
CA ALA A 41 -5.61 -18.08 12.06
C ALA A 41 -6.61 -17.38 12.99
N SER A 42 -6.09 -16.59 13.93
CA SER A 42 -6.92 -15.74 14.77
C SER A 42 -7.69 -14.85 13.81
N VAL A 43 -9.00 -15.09 13.68
CA VAL A 43 -9.91 -14.18 12.99
C VAL A 43 -9.69 -12.83 13.65
N ARG A 44 -8.98 -11.93 12.96
CA ARG A 44 -8.77 -10.57 13.47
C ARG A 44 -10.16 -9.96 13.53
N ARG A 45 -10.66 -9.81 14.76
CA ARG A 45 -11.85 -9.05 15.05
C ARG A 45 -11.66 -7.68 14.41
N ALA A 46 -12.63 -7.23 13.62
CA ALA A 46 -12.63 -5.85 13.13
C ALA A 46 -12.39 -4.91 14.33
N PRO A 47 -11.53 -3.89 14.19
CA PRO A 47 -11.27 -2.96 15.29
C PRO A 47 -12.59 -2.40 15.83
N ALA A 48 -12.69 -2.24 17.14
CA ALA A 48 -13.88 -1.64 17.75
C ALA A 48 -14.13 -0.24 17.14
N PRO A 49 -15.40 0.17 16.94
CA PRO A 49 -15.73 1.51 16.49
C PRO A 49 -15.11 2.53 17.45
N GLY A 50 -14.21 3.39 16.94
CA GLY A 50 -13.44 4.37 17.72
C GLY A 50 -11.91 4.23 17.66
N THR A 51 -11.36 3.20 17.02
CA THR A 51 -9.90 2.98 16.92
C THR A 51 -9.27 3.40 15.60
N GLN A 52 -10.08 3.64 14.56
CA GLN A 52 -9.61 4.13 13.27
C GLN A 52 -9.80 5.64 13.18
N PRO A 53 -8.77 6.39 12.72
CA PRO A 53 -8.92 7.80 12.40
C PRO A 53 -10.11 8.06 11.46
N PRO A 54 -10.89 9.12 11.70
CA PRO A 54 -11.96 9.51 10.77
C PRO A 54 -11.37 9.88 9.41
N ALA A 55 -12.17 9.80 8.34
CA ALA A 55 -11.76 10.32 7.04
C ALA A 55 -11.52 11.84 7.11
N LEU A 56 -10.53 12.33 6.36
CA LEU A 56 -10.32 13.76 6.22
C LEU A 56 -11.60 14.42 5.67
N PRO A 57 -12.13 15.47 6.32
CA PRO A 57 -13.34 16.13 5.86
C PRO A 57 -13.15 16.72 4.45
N GLN A 58 -14.20 16.67 3.64
CA GLN A 58 -14.22 17.36 2.35
C GLN A 58 -14.16 18.87 2.56
N PRO A 59 -13.59 19.63 1.61
CA PRO A 59 -13.61 21.09 1.63
C PRO A 59 -15.01 21.65 1.89
N GLY A 60 -15.14 22.54 2.88
CA GLY A 60 -16.39 23.20 3.23
C GLY A 60 -16.16 24.61 3.75
N ASP A 61 -17.20 25.22 4.33
CA ASP A 61 -17.15 26.62 4.80
C ASP A 61 -16.27 26.83 6.05
N SER A 62 -15.86 25.76 6.72
CA SER A 62 -15.01 25.79 7.92
C SER A 62 -13.72 25.03 7.71
N CYS A 63 -12.64 25.51 8.32
CA CYS A 63 -11.34 24.84 8.25
C CYS A 63 -11.34 23.53 9.01
N VAL A 64 -10.68 22.52 8.43
CA VAL A 64 -10.45 21.22 9.07
C VAL A 64 -9.80 21.43 10.44
N GLY A 65 -10.38 20.75 11.43
CA GLY A 65 -10.01 20.86 12.84
C GLY A 65 -8.86 19.96 13.26
N GLU A 66 -8.67 19.88 14.58
CA GLU A 66 -7.96 18.77 15.18
C GLU A 66 -8.77 17.48 14.99
N SER A 67 -8.09 16.35 14.85
CA SER A 67 -8.74 15.04 14.95
C SER A 67 -8.69 14.56 16.40
N PRO A 68 -9.79 14.02 16.96
CA PRO A 68 -9.80 13.47 18.31
C PRO A 68 -9.09 12.11 18.39
N THR A 69 -8.74 11.50 17.24
CA THR A 69 -8.24 10.13 17.18
C THR A 69 -6.74 10.11 16.88
N VAL A 70 -5.96 9.54 17.79
CA VAL A 70 -4.59 9.09 17.53
C VAL A 70 -4.65 7.63 17.11
N ALA A 71 -3.93 7.28 16.06
CA ALA A 71 -3.90 5.91 15.55
C ALA A 71 -3.22 5.00 16.58
N ALA A 72 -3.82 3.86 16.89
CA ALA A 72 -3.29 2.95 17.92
C ALA A 72 -2.16 2.03 17.41
N ALA A 73 -2.05 1.84 16.09
CA ALA A 73 -1.05 0.99 15.45
C ALA A 73 -0.66 1.53 14.07
N ALA A 74 0.48 1.10 13.55
CA ALA A 74 0.93 1.49 12.22
C ALA A 74 -0.11 1.08 11.17
N PRO A 75 -0.60 1.98 10.31
CA PRO A 75 -1.58 1.68 9.27
C PRO A 75 -0.98 0.74 8.22
N TRP A 76 -1.82 0.14 7.38
CA TRP A 76 -1.36 -0.86 6.41
C TRP A 76 -0.32 -0.30 5.44
N ALA A 77 -0.50 0.95 4.97
CA ALA A 77 0.41 1.59 4.04
C ALA A 77 1.81 1.75 4.65
N GLN A 78 1.91 2.19 5.90
CA GLN A 78 3.18 2.20 6.64
C GLN A 78 3.82 0.81 6.76
N ARG A 79 3.02 -0.22 7.04
CA ARG A 79 3.54 -1.59 7.11
C ARG A 79 4.01 -2.13 5.76
N ARG A 80 3.33 -1.75 4.66
CA ARG A 80 3.71 -2.15 3.29
C ARG A 80 4.96 -1.43 2.81
N MET A 81 5.14 -0.17 3.20
CA MET A 81 6.33 0.63 2.88
C MET A 81 7.51 0.29 3.77
N ALA A 82 7.26 -0.10 5.02
CA ALA A 82 8.25 -0.47 6.03
C ALA A 82 9.48 0.48 6.11
N PRO A 83 9.29 1.81 6.18
CA PRO A 83 10.38 2.78 6.07
C PRO A 83 11.43 2.64 7.19
N GLN A 84 11.07 2.07 8.34
CA GLN A 84 12.00 1.75 9.42
C GLN A 84 13.15 0.81 9.00
N ASN A 85 12.97 0.01 7.94
CA ASN A 85 13.99 -0.90 7.45
C ASN A 85 15.11 -0.18 6.70
N VAL A 86 14.90 1.07 6.27
CA VAL A 86 15.89 1.87 5.54
C VAL A 86 16.40 3.08 6.31
N TRP A 87 15.78 3.45 7.43
CA TRP A 87 16.18 4.61 8.24
C TRP A 87 17.55 4.52 8.91
N ALA A 88 18.17 3.33 8.94
CA ALA A 88 19.56 3.17 9.35
C ALA A 88 20.55 3.67 8.29
N LEU A 89 20.12 3.75 7.01
CA LEU A 89 20.92 4.27 5.90
C LEU A 89 20.74 5.79 5.77
N THR A 90 19.49 6.25 5.82
CA THR A 90 19.15 7.68 5.71
C THR A 90 17.75 7.95 6.23
N ARG A 91 17.48 9.16 6.69
CA ARG A 91 16.12 9.62 7.01
C ARG A 91 15.62 10.72 6.08
N GLY A 92 16.39 11.08 5.05
CA GLY A 92 16.07 12.18 4.15
C GLY A 92 16.61 13.53 4.61
N ASP A 93 17.58 13.53 5.54
CA ASP A 93 18.17 14.75 6.07
C ASP A 93 18.81 15.59 4.96
N GLY A 94 18.63 16.92 5.03
CA GLY A 94 19.17 17.86 4.04
C GLY A 94 18.32 18.01 2.77
N VAL A 95 17.30 17.19 2.56
CA VAL A 95 16.45 17.25 1.36
C VAL A 95 15.23 18.15 1.59
N LEU A 96 14.98 19.06 0.66
CA LEU A 96 13.81 19.95 0.64
C LEU A 96 12.73 19.41 -0.29
N VAL A 97 11.59 19.02 0.27
CA VAL A 97 10.42 18.55 -0.47
C VAL A 97 9.35 19.62 -0.54
N ALA A 98 9.11 20.18 -1.73
CA ALA A 98 8.01 21.09 -1.94
C ALA A 98 6.69 20.33 -2.10
N VAL A 99 5.67 20.73 -1.33
CA VAL A 99 4.31 20.19 -1.41
C VAL A 99 3.42 21.23 -2.06
N VAL A 100 3.13 21.04 -3.35
CA VAL A 100 2.32 21.93 -4.18
C VAL A 100 0.85 21.49 -4.09
N ASP A 101 0.11 22.04 -3.14
CA ASP A 101 -1.27 21.64 -2.83
C ASP A 101 -2.07 22.76 -2.11
N THR A 102 -2.82 22.44 -1.05
CA THR A 102 -3.67 23.36 -0.27
C THR A 102 -2.90 24.24 0.73
N GLY A 103 -1.57 24.11 0.78
CA GLY A 103 -0.73 24.58 1.87
C GLY A 103 -0.41 23.45 2.85
N VAL A 104 0.41 23.71 3.86
CA VAL A 104 0.79 22.73 4.88
C VAL A 104 0.79 23.44 6.23
N SER A 105 0.05 22.91 7.19
CA SER A 105 -0.03 23.53 8.51
C SER A 105 1.21 23.25 9.34
N ALA A 106 1.94 24.31 9.72
CA ALA A 106 3.03 24.22 10.70
C ALA A 106 2.52 23.93 12.13
N ALA A 107 1.22 24.06 12.38
CA ALA A 107 0.57 23.72 13.65
C ALA A 107 0.21 22.22 13.79
N ALA A 108 0.48 21.41 12.76
CA ALA A 108 0.35 19.96 12.86
C ALA A 108 1.47 19.41 13.75
N GLY A 109 1.11 18.77 14.88
CA GLY A 109 2.09 18.33 15.87
C GLY A 109 3.10 17.32 15.32
N GLY A 110 2.64 16.43 14.42
CA GLY A 110 3.51 15.49 13.72
C GLY A 110 4.44 16.12 12.67
N LEU A 111 4.33 17.41 12.37
CA LEU A 111 5.21 18.14 11.44
C LEU A 111 6.01 19.24 12.14
N SER A 112 6.05 19.24 13.46
CA SER A 112 6.82 20.21 14.24
C SER A 112 8.30 20.22 13.80
N GLY A 113 8.81 21.41 13.46
CA GLY A 113 10.18 21.58 12.96
C GLY A 113 10.44 21.05 11.55
N ALA A 114 9.46 20.43 10.89
CA ALA A 114 9.59 19.92 9.52
C ALA A 114 9.21 20.95 8.46
N VAL A 115 8.42 21.96 8.79
CA VAL A 115 7.79 22.87 7.82
C VAL A 115 8.53 24.20 7.75
N GLN A 116 9.03 24.56 6.58
CA GLN A 116 9.58 25.88 6.29
C GLN A 116 8.49 26.91 5.98
N ARG A 117 8.88 28.19 5.94
CA ARG A 117 8.01 29.25 5.43
C ARG A 117 7.76 29.01 3.93
N GLY A 118 6.53 28.65 3.62
CA GLY A 118 6.07 28.41 2.25
C GLY A 118 5.63 29.66 1.50
N THR A 119 5.12 29.47 0.28
CA THR A 119 4.53 30.54 -0.56
C THR A 119 3.10 30.20 -0.97
N ASP A 120 2.19 31.15 -0.80
CA ASP A 120 0.84 31.13 -1.36
C ASP A 120 0.85 31.86 -2.72
N VAL A 121 0.75 31.10 -3.82
CA VAL A 121 0.79 31.68 -5.17
C VAL A 121 -0.52 32.36 -5.58
N VAL A 122 -1.58 32.20 -4.78
CA VAL A 122 -2.91 32.76 -5.05
C VAL A 122 -3.09 34.11 -4.35
N ARG A 123 -2.63 34.22 -3.08
CA ARG A 123 -2.84 35.41 -2.25
C ARG A 123 -1.60 36.25 -1.98
N ALA A 124 -0.42 35.79 -2.41
CA ALA A 124 0.89 36.36 -2.07
C ALA A 124 1.11 36.43 -0.56
N GLY A 125 1.73 35.38 0.00
CA GLY A 125 1.97 35.26 1.43
C GLY A 125 2.57 33.90 1.82
N GLY A 126 2.50 33.56 3.11
CA GLY A 126 2.90 32.24 3.62
C GLY A 126 1.90 31.14 3.27
N ALA A 127 2.39 29.91 3.11
CA ALA A 127 1.57 28.71 2.89
C ALA A 127 1.67 27.71 4.05
N ASP A 128 2.09 28.17 5.23
CA ASP A 128 2.28 27.42 6.48
C ASP A 128 0.98 27.21 7.29
N GLN A 129 -0.16 27.50 6.68
CA GLN A 129 -1.50 27.17 7.16
C GLN A 129 -2.18 26.27 6.14
N ASP A 130 -3.13 25.45 6.59
CA ASP A 130 -3.90 24.60 5.67
C ASP A 130 -5.31 24.41 6.22
N CYS A 131 -6.26 25.09 5.58
CA CYS A 131 -7.67 25.04 5.96
C CYS A 131 -8.35 23.75 5.46
N PHE A 132 -7.84 23.17 4.36
CA PHE A 132 -8.41 21.96 3.74
C PHE A 132 -7.77 20.68 4.26
N GLY A 133 -6.56 20.76 4.82
CA GLY A 133 -5.86 19.64 5.45
C GLY A 133 -5.19 18.65 4.50
N ARG A 134 -5.47 18.73 3.18
CA ARG A 134 -4.94 17.77 2.20
C ARG A 134 -3.43 17.90 2.06
N GLY A 135 -2.90 19.10 1.80
CA GLY A 135 -1.46 19.32 1.70
C GLY A 135 -0.73 18.96 3.00
N THR A 136 -1.33 19.22 4.17
CA THR A 136 -0.81 18.76 5.47
C THR A 136 -0.76 17.23 5.57
N ALA A 137 -1.80 16.54 5.12
CA ALA A 137 -1.81 15.08 5.10
C ALA A 137 -0.74 14.52 4.14
N LEU A 138 -0.54 15.13 2.96
CA LEU A 138 0.53 14.72 2.05
C LEU A 138 1.91 14.95 2.67
N ALA A 139 2.14 16.12 3.27
CA ALA A 139 3.37 16.43 4.00
C ALA A 139 3.63 15.46 5.17
N GLY A 140 2.59 15.03 5.88
CA GLY A 140 2.68 14.03 6.94
C GLY A 140 3.17 12.67 6.44
N ILE A 141 2.71 12.24 5.26
CA ILE A 141 3.20 11.00 4.63
C ILE A 141 4.67 11.12 4.26
N VAL A 142 5.09 12.29 3.77
CA VAL A 142 6.48 12.54 3.38
C VAL A 142 7.39 12.62 4.60
N ALA A 143 7.11 13.50 5.56
CA ALA A 143 8.09 13.95 6.55
C ALA A 143 7.55 14.11 7.99
N ALA A 144 6.47 13.42 8.37
CA ALA A 144 6.05 13.42 9.77
C ALA A 144 7.18 12.95 10.69
N ARG A 145 7.42 13.70 11.77
CA ARG A 145 8.43 13.41 12.77
C ARG A 145 7.91 12.33 13.74
N PRO A 146 8.82 11.55 14.36
CA PRO A 146 8.44 10.67 15.45
C PRO A 146 7.82 11.47 16.61
N VAL A 147 6.61 11.08 17.02
CA VAL A 147 5.91 11.64 18.18
C VAL A 147 5.62 10.52 19.17
N THR A 148 5.96 10.73 20.44
CA THR A 148 5.70 9.75 21.51
C THR A 148 4.22 9.36 21.55
N GLY A 149 3.93 8.06 21.48
CA GLY A 149 2.56 7.55 21.48
C GLY A 149 1.85 7.58 20.13
N SER A 150 2.49 8.07 19.07
CA SER A 150 2.00 7.99 17.69
C SER A 150 2.76 6.92 16.90
N PRO A 151 2.07 6.03 16.16
CA PRO A 151 2.70 5.10 15.24
C PRO A 151 2.96 5.71 13.85
N ILE A 152 2.65 7.00 13.65
CA ILE A 152 2.75 7.67 12.35
C ILE A 152 4.07 8.44 12.27
N VAL A 153 4.89 8.07 11.30
CA VAL A 153 6.16 8.71 10.94
C VAL A 153 6.26 8.79 9.41
N GLY A 154 6.70 9.92 8.85
CA GLY A 154 6.82 10.08 7.40
C GLY A 154 7.83 9.10 6.79
N ILE A 155 7.76 8.88 5.48
CA ILE A 155 8.73 8.03 4.77
C ILE A 155 10.15 8.59 4.91
N ALA A 156 10.32 9.90 4.77
CA ALA A 156 11.56 10.65 4.94
C ALA A 156 11.46 11.60 6.15
N PRO A 157 11.49 11.09 7.40
CA PRO A 157 11.22 11.88 8.58
C PRO A 157 12.34 12.86 8.93
N GLY A 158 13.46 12.87 8.20
CA GLY A 158 14.54 13.86 8.25
C GLY A 158 14.32 15.05 7.31
N ALA A 159 13.58 14.84 6.22
CA ALA A 159 13.38 15.83 5.16
C ALA A 159 12.63 17.07 5.65
N THR A 160 12.87 18.20 4.99
CA THR A 160 12.17 19.46 5.25
C THR A 160 11.09 19.68 4.21
N VAL A 161 9.93 20.18 4.62
CA VAL A 161 8.78 20.45 3.78
C VAL A 161 8.72 21.94 3.45
N LEU A 162 8.65 22.26 2.16
CA LEU A 162 8.33 23.59 1.65
C LEU A 162 6.84 23.63 1.23
N PRO A 163 5.97 24.34 1.95
CA PRO A 163 4.58 24.47 1.55
C PRO A 163 4.44 25.38 0.32
N VAL A 164 3.70 24.94 -0.70
CA VAL A 164 3.35 25.80 -1.83
C VAL A 164 1.85 25.70 -2.06
N ARG A 165 1.11 26.75 -1.70
CA ARG A 165 -0.35 26.76 -1.87
C ARG A 165 -0.72 27.27 -3.25
N ILE A 166 -1.54 26.50 -3.95
CA ILE A 166 -2.07 26.82 -5.29
C ILE A 166 -3.61 26.88 -5.35
N VAL A 167 -4.29 26.66 -4.23
CA VAL A 167 -5.76 26.70 -4.14
C VAL A 167 -6.23 28.02 -3.50
N ASP A 168 -7.39 28.51 -3.96
CA ASP A 168 -8.07 29.63 -3.32
C ASP A 168 -8.85 29.22 -2.06
N GLY A 169 -9.55 30.17 -1.42
CA GLY A 169 -10.33 29.90 -0.20
C GLY A 169 -11.57 29.03 -0.40
N LYS A 170 -11.90 28.70 -1.64
CA LYS A 170 -13.00 27.82 -2.04
C LYS A 170 -12.48 26.47 -2.55
N GLY A 171 -11.18 26.22 -2.44
CA GLY A 171 -10.53 24.98 -2.89
C GLY A 171 -10.33 24.92 -4.41
N LYS A 172 -10.47 26.04 -5.13
CA LYS A 172 -10.32 26.08 -6.59
C LYS A 172 -8.87 26.37 -6.98
N ILE A 173 -8.43 25.75 -8.07
CA ILE A 173 -7.13 25.98 -8.69
C ILE A 173 -7.34 26.89 -9.89
N ALA A 174 -6.74 28.08 -9.87
CA ALA A 174 -6.81 29.01 -11.00
C ALA A 174 -5.92 28.52 -12.17
N PRO A 175 -6.25 28.88 -13.43
CA PRO A 175 -5.35 28.68 -14.55
C PRO A 175 -3.94 29.23 -14.26
N GLY A 176 -2.91 28.48 -14.62
CA GLY A 176 -1.51 28.85 -14.36
C GLY A 176 -1.04 28.69 -12.91
N ALA A 177 -1.91 28.40 -11.93
CA ALA A 177 -1.50 28.24 -10.53
C ALA A 177 -0.56 27.04 -10.31
N ILE A 178 -0.79 25.92 -11.02
CA ILE A 178 0.12 24.76 -11.00
C ILE A 178 1.51 25.17 -11.49
N ALA A 179 1.57 25.87 -12.63
CA ALA A 179 2.84 26.37 -13.18
C ALA A 179 3.53 27.36 -12.24
N GLY A 180 2.77 28.24 -11.59
CA GLY A 180 3.26 29.15 -10.56
C GLY A 180 3.81 28.42 -9.34
N GLY A 181 3.14 27.36 -8.90
CA GLY A 181 3.58 26.52 -7.78
C GLY A 181 4.89 25.80 -8.08
N ILE A 182 5.03 25.21 -9.26
CA ILE A 182 6.29 24.59 -9.71
C ILE A 182 7.40 25.64 -9.74
N ARG A 183 7.18 26.81 -10.36
CA ARG A 183 8.18 27.89 -10.38
C ARG A 183 8.58 28.36 -8.99
N ALA A 184 7.64 28.50 -8.07
CA ALA A 184 7.92 28.90 -6.68
C ALA A 184 8.79 27.86 -5.96
N ALA A 185 8.46 26.57 -6.09
CA ALA A 185 9.25 25.48 -5.53
C ALA A 185 10.66 25.42 -6.14
N THR A 186 10.76 25.56 -7.46
CA THR A 186 12.03 25.60 -8.19
C THR A 186 12.90 26.78 -7.77
N ALA A 187 12.31 27.97 -7.60
CA ALA A 187 13.03 29.17 -7.15
C ALA A 187 13.53 29.05 -5.70
N ALA A 188 12.80 28.31 -4.86
CA ALA A 188 13.18 28.03 -3.49
C ALA A 188 14.24 26.91 -3.37
N GLY A 189 14.64 26.27 -4.47
CA GLY A 189 15.67 25.23 -4.49
C GLY A 189 15.19 23.90 -3.89
N ALA A 190 13.93 23.53 -4.12
CA ALA A 190 13.45 22.20 -3.75
C ALA A 190 14.21 21.10 -4.49
N ASP A 191 14.49 19.98 -3.82
CA ASP A 191 15.07 18.78 -4.43
C ASP A 191 14.01 17.86 -5.02
N VAL A 192 12.82 17.88 -4.42
CA VAL A 192 11.65 17.10 -4.84
C VAL A 192 10.42 18.00 -4.83
N ILE A 193 9.62 17.95 -5.89
CA ILE A 193 8.32 18.63 -5.99
C ILE A 193 7.22 17.58 -6.04
N LEU A 194 6.40 17.53 -4.99
CA LEU A 194 5.18 16.74 -4.91
C LEU A 194 3.99 17.55 -5.42
N LEU A 195 3.33 17.05 -6.46
CA LEU A 195 2.13 17.62 -7.06
C LEU A 195 0.95 16.66 -6.86
N GLY A 196 0.08 16.98 -5.89
CA GLY A 196 -1.15 16.22 -5.62
C GLY A 196 -2.33 16.58 -6.52
N VAL A 197 -2.08 17.38 -7.57
CA VAL A 197 -3.11 17.93 -8.47
C VAL A 197 -2.61 17.92 -9.91
N GLY A 198 -3.54 18.08 -10.85
CA GLY A 198 -3.22 18.24 -12.27
C GLY A 198 -4.35 18.88 -13.07
N THR A 199 -4.19 18.87 -14.39
CA THR A 199 -5.13 19.44 -15.36
C THR A 199 -5.04 18.70 -16.69
N SER A 200 -6.17 18.58 -17.40
CA SER A 200 -6.20 18.09 -18.79
C SER A 200 -5.94 19.14 -19.86
N ALA A 201 -5.81 20.41 -19.45
CA ALA A 201 -5.56 21.54 -20.34
C ALA A 201 -4.24 22.22 -19.95
N PRO A 202 -3.07 21.64 -20.28
CA PRO A 202 -1.79 22.27 -20.02
C PRO A 202 -1.61 23.51 -20.90
N ASP A 203 -1.11 24.59 -20.33
CA ASP A 203 -0.65 25.75 -21.08
C ASP A 203 0.87 25.69 -21.34
N ALA A 204 1.40 26.63 -22.12
CA ALA A 204 2.84 26.74 -22.34
C ALA A 204 3.60 27.00 -21.01
N ALA A 205 3.00 27.80 -20.12
CA ALA A 205 3.62 28.16 -18.85
C ALA A 205 3.84 26.95 -17.93
N LEU A 206 2.94 25.96 -17.92
CA LEU A 206 3.09 24.72 -17.18
C LEU A 206 4.23 23.87 -17.73
N ARG A 207 4.29 23.68 -19.05
CA ARG A 207 5.38 22.94 -19.71
C ARG A 207 6.72 23.60 -19.46
N ASP A 208 6.79 24.93 -19.50
CA ASP A 208 8.02 25.67 -19.24
C ASP A 208 8.45 25.55 -17.78
N ALA A 209 7.50 25.54 -16.84
CA ALA A 209 7.79 25.35 -15.42
C ALA A 209 8.35 23.95 -15.13
N VAL A 210 7.79 22.90 -15.74
CA VAL A 210 8.31 21.52 -15.64
C VAL A 210 9.73 21.46 -16.19
N ARG A 211 9.97 21.94 -17.42
CA ARG A 211 11.31 21.94 -18.02
C ARG A 211 12.33 22.71 -17.18
N ALA A 212 11.94 23.84 -16.59
CA ALA A 212 12.82 24.63 -15.73
C ALA A 212 13.16 23.93 -14.41
N ALA A 213 12.23 23.15 -13.84
CA ALA A 213 12.48 22.34 -12.66
C ALA A 213 13.43 21.16 -12.99
N VAL A 214 13.18 20.44 -14.08
CA VAL A 214 14.03 19.34 -14.55
C VAL A 214 15.44 19.82 -14.86
N ALA A 215 15.59 20.97 -15.53
CA ALA A 215 16.89 21.57 -15.82
C ALA A 215 17.68 22.00 -14.57
N ARG A 216 17.02 22.06 -13.40
CA ARG A 216 17.65 22.29 -12.10
C ARG A 216 17.79 21.01 -11.26
N ASP A 217 17.66 19.86 -11.90
CA ASP A 217 17.81 18.55 -11.28
C ASP A 217 16.80 18.26 -10.16
N ILE A 218 15.58 18.80 -10.29
CA ILE A 218 14.52 18.66 -9.29
C ILE A 218 13.60 17.50 -9.65
N VAL A 219 13.44 16.52 -8.76
CA VAL A 219 12.54 15.38 -8.97
C VAL A 219 11.08 15.81 -8.88
N LEU A 220 10.35 15.77 -10.00
CA LEU A 220 8.92 16.00 -10.00
C LEU A 220 8.17 14.67 -9.84
N VAL A 221 7.30 14.61 -8.83
CA VAL A 221 6.42 13.48 -8.56
C VAL A 221 4.98 13.99 -8.57
N ALA A 222 4.18 13.49 -9.52
CA ALA A 222 2.82 13.95 -9.70
C ALA A 222 1.83 12.79 -9.60
N SER A 223 0.70 13.04 -8.97
CA SER A 223 -0.39 12.08 -8.94
C SER A 223 -1.09 12.00 -10.29
N VAL A 224 -1.45 10.78 -10.71
CA VAL A 224 -2.41 10.62 -11.81
C VAL A 224 -3.80 11.11 -11.41
N SER A 225 -4.70 11.18 -12.39
CA SER A 225 -6.10 11.55 -12.14
C SER A 225 -6.86 10.40 -11.48
N ASP A 226 -7.66 10.71 -10.48
CA ASP A 226 -8.59 9.77 -9.83
C ASP A 226 -9.74 9.36 -10.75
N ALA A 227 -10.27 10.31 -11.52
CA ALA A 227 -11.27 10.12 -12.54
C ALA A 227 -10.83 10.84 -13.82
N LYS A 228 -10.48 10.07 -14.87
CA LYS A 228 -9.90 10.64 -16.09
C LYS A 228 -10.87 11.63 -16.75
N PRO A 229 -10.43 12.85 -17.06
CA PRO A 229 -11.24 13.80 -17.81
C PRO A 229 -11.45 13.27 -19.23
N THR A 230 -12.71 13.23 -19.66
CA THR A 230 -13.09 12.81 -21.01
C THR A 230 -13.29 14.02 -21.90
N GLY A 231 -12.69 13.97 -23.09
CA GLY A 231 -12.84 14.97 -24.14
C GLY A 231 -14.13 14.77 -24.93
N THR A 232 -14.38 15.70 -25.86
CA THR A 232 -15.47 15.56 -26.84
C THR A 232 -15.32 14.26 -27.63
N GLY A 233 -16.35 13.41 -27.62
CA GLY A 233 -16.33 12.11 -28.29
C GLY A 233 -15.88 10.94 -27.42
N GLY A 234 -15.68 11.14 -26.11
CA GLY A 234 -15.32 10.07 -25.18
C GLY A 234 -13.84 9.68 -25.23
N ALA A 235 -13.03 10.44 -25.96
CA ALA A 235 -11.59 10.27 -25.96
C ALA A 235 -11.01 10.74 -24.63
N ASP A 236 -10.19 9.88 -24.08
CA ASP A 236 -9.41 10.10 -22.89
C ASP A 236 -8.42 11.26 -23.05
N LEU A 237 -8.40 12.18 -22.07
CA LEU A 237 -7.44 13.31 -22.07
C LEU A 237 -6.21 13.00 -21.21
N PRO A 238 -5.03 13.53 -21.59
CA PRO A 238 -3.83 13.47 -20.75
C PRO A 238 -4.03 14.27 -19.46
N TRP A 239 -3.22 13.98 -18.43
CA TRP A 239 -3.29 14.63 -17.13
C TRP A 239 -1.93 15.22 -16.74
N TYR A 240 -1.79 16.53 -16.91
CA TYR A 240 -0.53 17.22 -16.65
C TYR A 240 -0.44 17.76 -15.22
N PRO A 241 0.74 17.74 -14.59
CA PRO A 241 2.03 17.40 -15.21
C PRO A 241 2.37 15.90 -15.22
N ALA A 242 1.53 15.01 -14.68
CA ALA A 242 1.84 13.57 -14.62
C ALA A 242 2.09 12.93 -16.00
N SER A 243 1.42 13.37 -17.07
CA SER A 243 1.64 12.88 -18.43
C SER A 243 2.89 13.46 -19.12
N ASP A 244 3.69 14.28 -18.43
CA ASP A 244 4.98 14.74 -18.95
C ASP A 244 6.04 13.65 -18.72
N ALA A 245 6.82 13.30 -19.75
CA ALA A 245 7.79 12.21 -19.70
C ALA A 245 8.92 12.43 -18.68
N ASP A 246 9.14 13.68 -18.26
CA ASP A 246 10.13 14.00 -17.25
C ASP A 246 9.57 14.02 -15.81
N VAL A 247 8.30 13.71 -15.62
CA VAL A 247 7.61 13.69 -14.32
C VAL A 247 7.30 12.24 -13.95
N LEU A 248 7.58 11.85 -12.71
CA LEU A 248 7.18 10.52 -12.23
C LEU A 248 5.68 10.53 -11.94
N ALA A 249 4.91 9.82 -12.78
CA ALA A 249 3.47 9.68 -12.68
C ALA A 249 3.09 8.54 -11.72
N VAL A 250 2.43 8.87 -10.61
CA VAL A 250 2.16 7.91 -9.55
C VAL A 250 0.66 7.63 -9.40
N GLY A 251 0.31 6.35 -9.57
CA GLY A 251 -1.02 5.80 -9.33
C GLY A 251 -1.11 5.06 -8.00
N GLY A 252 -2.32 4.64 -7.65
CA GLY A 252 -2.63 4.08 -6.35
C GLY A 252 -2.82 2.57 -6.32
N VAL A 253 -2.48 1.95 -5.20
CA VAL A 253 -2.87 0.58 -4.86
C VAL A 253 -3.61 0.52 -3.53
N GLY A 254 -4.54 -0.41 -3.46
CA GLY A 254 -5.24 -0.77 -2.23
C GLY A 254 -4.48 -1.78 -1.38
N ALA A 255 -4.96 -2.01 -0.16
CA ALA A 255 -4.36 -2.99 0.75
C ALA A 255 -4.36 -4.44 0.24
N ASN A 256 -5.19 -4.73 -0.77
CA ASN A 256 -5.26 -6.02 -1.48
C ASN A 256 -4.26 -6.12 -2.66
N GLY A 257 -3.46 -5.07 -2.92
CA GLY A 257 -2.54 -4.99 -4.06
C GLY A 257 -3.21 -4.66 -5.40
N ALA A 258 -4.53 -4.44 -5.42
CA ALA A 258 -5.22 -4.03 -6.64
C ALA A 258 -5.00 -2.53 -6.89
N PRO A 259 -4.78 -2.10 -8.15
CA PRO A 259 -4.80 -0.69 -8.52
C PRO A 259 -6.13 -0.04 -8.13
N THR A 260 -6.08 1.20 -7.64
CA THR A 260 -7.28 1.91 -7.14
C THR A 260 -7.98 2.70 -8.24
N GLU A 261 -7.22 3.12 -9.24
CA GLU A 261 -7.70 3.76 -10.44
C GLU A 261 -7.83 2.70 -11.54
N VAL A 262 -8.96 2.70 -12.24
CA VAL A 262 -9.07 1.96 -13.51
C VAL A 262 -8.43 2.84 -14.56
N SER A 263 -7.09 2.93 -14.57
CA SER A 263 -6.36 3.75 -15.54
C SER A 263 -6.31 3.03 -16.89
N PRO A 264 -6.95 3.55 -17.95
CA PRO A 264 -6.61 3.16 -19.31
C PRO A 264 -5.19 3.63 -19.68
N PRO A 265 -4.53 2.95 -20.63
CA PRO A 265 -3.12 3.12 -21.03
C PRO A 265 -2.59 4.54 -21.20
N GLU A 266 -3.44 5.50 -21.59
CA GLU A 266 -2.98 6.79 -22.13
C GLU A 266 -2.87 7.93 -21.09
N ALA A 267 -3.08 7.65 -19.79
CA ALA A 267 -2.68 8.54 -18.69
C ALA A 267 -1.53 7.89 -17.90
N SER A 268 -0.49 7.47 -18.66
CA SER A 268 0.65 6.65 -18.27
C SER A 268 0.98 6.75 -16.78
N VAL A 269 0.74 5.65 -16.08
CA VAL A 269 1.23 5.44 -14.72
C VAL A 269 2.64 4.89 -14.85
N ASP A 270 3.62 5.51 -14.22
CA ASP A 270 4.99 4.97 -14.16
C ASP A 270 5.13 4.02 -12.97
N LEU A 271 4.53 4.38 -11.84
CA LEU A 271 4.71 3.69 -10.58
C LEU A 271 3.41 3.70 -9.75
N LEU A 272 3.19 2.63 -8.99
CA LEU A 272 2.10 2.54 -8.02
C LEU A 272 2.60 2.68 -6.58
N ALA A 273 1.80 3.30 -5.71
CA ALA A 273 2.07 3.36 -4.28
C ALA A 273 0.76 3.32 -3.46
N PRO A 274 0.81 3.08 -2.13
CA PRO A 274 -0.41 3.00 -1.32
C PRO A 274 -1.34 4.21 -1.45
N ALA A 275 -2.63 3.98 -1.71
CA ALA A 275 -3.60 5.05 -1.97
C ALA A 275 -4.95 4.92 -1.23
N THR A 276 -5.28 3.79 -0.59
CA THR A 276 -6.54 3.68 0.17
C THR A 276 -6.27 3.62 1.65
N ASP A 277 -7.16 4.17 2.48
CA ASP A 277 -7.12 4.01 3.95
C ASP A 277 -5.72 4.24 4.56
N ALA A 278 -4.96 5.17 3.97
CA ALA A 278 -3.71 5.63 4.55
C ALA A 278 -4.05 6.53 5.73
N VAL A 279 -3.13 6.65 6.69
CA VAL A 279 -3.34 7.53 7.86
C VAL A 279 -2.24 8.57 7.87
N SER A 280 -2.63 9.83 8.02
CA SER A 280 -1.70 10.95 8.11
C SER A 280 -2.09 11.93 9.22
N VAL A 281 -1.21 12.89 9.49
CA VAL A 281 -1.36 13.90 10.53
C VAL A 281 -2.50 14.86 10.24
N ALA A 282 -3.21 15.28 11.30
CA ALA A 282 -4.18 16.36 11.21
C ALA A 282 -3.47 17.72 11.05
N PRO A 283 -4.12 18.72 10.42
CA PRO A 283 -3.56 20.06 10.27
C PRO A 283 -3.38 20.80 11.61
N ARG A 284 -3.96 20.32 12.71
CA ARG A 284 -3.75 20.85 14.06
C ARG A 284 -3.68 19.71 15.06
N GLY A 285 -2.92 19.93 16.14
CA GLY A 285 -2.80 18.98 17.23
C GLY A 285 -2.06 17.69 16.82
N ASN A 286 -2.25 16.63 17.61
CA ASN A 286 -1.56 15.34 17.44
C ASN A 286 -2.46 14.23 16.87
N GLY A 287 -3.70 14.55 16.50
CA GLY A 287 -4.62 13.59 15.92
C GLY A 287 -4.28 13.23 14.48
N HIS A 288 -4.95 12.20 13.97
CA HIS A 288 -4.76 11.71 12.60
C HIS A 288 -6.08 11.66 11.83
N TYR A 289 -5.99 11.69 10.50
CA TYR A 289 -7.09 11.42 9.58
C TYR A 289 -6.75 10.27 8.64
N SER A 290 -7.77 9.53 8.22
CA SER A 290 -7.70 8.61 7.09
C SER A 290 -7.77 9.41 5.79
N VAL A 291 -6.87 9.09 4.85
CA VAL A 291 -6.73 9.75 3.55
C VAL A 291 -6.56 8.72 2.43
N GLY A 292 -6.92 9.11 1.21
CA GLY A 292 -6.72 8.28 0.04
C GLY A 292 -6.70 9.03 -1.29
N GLY A 293 -6.49 8.29 -2.36
CA GLY A 293 -6.41 8.75 -3.74
C GLY A 293 -4.98 8.83 -4.29
N PRO A 294 -4.83 9.10 -5.59
CA PRO A 294 -3.53 9.21 -6.27
C PRO A 294 -2.53 10.18 -5.61
N ALA A 295 -3.00 11.30 -5.04
CA ALA A 295 -2.16 12.26 -4.35
C ALA A 295 -1.43 11.65 -3.13
N VAL A 296 -2.09 10.72 -2.42
CA VAL A 296 -1.51 9.97 -1.30
C VAL A 296 -0.41 9.04 -1.81
N ALA A 297 -0.62 8.37 -2.94
CA ALA A 297 0.40 7.53 -3.57
C ALA A 297 1.62 8.35 -4.01
N ALA A 298 1.39 9.50 -4.66
CA ALA A 298 2.45 10.42 -5.03
C ALA A 298 3.26 10.90 -3.80
N ALA A 299 2.62 11.12 -2.65
CA ALA A 299 3.32 11.48 -1.41
C ALA A 299 4.26 10.37 -0.90
N TYR A 300 3.84 9.10 -0.98
CA TYR A 300 4.73 7.97 -0.64
C TYR A 300 5.95 7.91 -1.58
N ALA A 301 5.74 8.09 -2.88
CA ALA A 301 6.82 8.12 -3.87
C ALA A 301 7.74 9.34 -3.69
N ALA A 302 7.21 10.52 -3.38
CA ALA A 302 8.00 11.71 -3.09
C ALA A 302 8.86 11.52 -1.83
N GLY A 303 8.34 10.85 -0.80
CA GLY A 303 9.12 10.46 0.36
C GLY A 303 10.26 9.49 0.01
N ALA A 304 10.01 8.51 -0.87
CA ALA A 304 11.05 7.61 -1.35
C ALA A 304 12.12 8.34 -2.18
N ALA A 305 11.72 9.26 -3.05
CA ALA A 305 12.63 10.12 -3.81
C ALA A 305 13.49 10.98 -2.86
N ALA A 306 12.92 11.50 -1.78
CA ALA A 306 13.67 12.27 -0.79
C ALA A 306 14.71 11.42 -0.03
N LEU A 307 14.37 10.18 0.33
CA LEU A 307 15.35 9.24 0.89
C LEU A 307 16.48 8.95 -0.11
N LEU A 308 16.15 8.71 -1.39
CA LEU A 308 17.16 8.48 -2.43
C LEU A 308 18.08 9.69 -2.62
N ARG A 309 17.55 10.92 -2.70
CA ARG A 309 18.35 12.14 -2.82
C ARG A 309 19.30 12.35 -1.64
N ALA A 310 18.87 11.98 -0.43
CA ALA A 310 19.73 12.10 0.75
C ALA A 310 20.83 11.01 0.80
N TYR A 311 20.51 9.78 0.40
CA TYR A 311 21.46 8.66 0.46
C TYR A 311 22.42 8.61 -0.73
N HIS A 312 21.93 9.03 -1.91
CA HIS A 312 22.63 9.06 -3.17
C HIS A 312 22.56 10.47 -3.78
N PRO A 313 23.26 11.46 -3.18
CA PRO A 313 23.24 12.84 -3.66
C PRO A 313 23.85 13.01 -5.05
N GLU A 314 24.56 12.01 -5.57
CA GLU A 314 25.12 11.99 -6.92
C GLU A 314 24.09 11.62 -8.00
N LEU A 315 22.92 11.07 -7.63
CA LEU A 315 21.89 10.69 -8.60
C LEU A 315 21.09 11.92 -9.03
N HIS A 316 21.10 12.15 -10.34
CA HIS A 316 20.28 13.18 -10.97
C HIS A 316 18.81 12.75 -11.00
N GLN A 317 17.93 13.70 -11.25
CA GLN A 317 16.48 13.52 -11.26
C GLN A 317 16.02 12.33 -12.11
N ALA A 318 16.54 12.20 -13.33
CA ALA A 318 16.19 11.10 -14.22
C ALA A 318 16.68 9.75 -13.67
N GLU A 319 17.83 9.72 -12.98
CA GLU A 319 18.37 8.51 -12.37
C GLU A 319 17.59 8.11 -11.11
N VAL A 320 17.12 9.07 -10.31
CA VAL A 320 16.22 8.82 -9.17
C VAL A 320 14.90 8.23 -9.67
N ARG A 321 14.28 8.82 -10.69
CA ARG A 321 13.05 8.32 -11.32
C ARG A 321 13.25 6.89 -11.82
N ARG A 322 14.25 6.68 -12.66
CA ARG A 322 14.60 5.38 -13.23
C ARG A 322 14.85 4.34 -12.14
N ARG A 323 15.53 4.72 -11.04
CA ARG A 323 15.80 3.81 -9.93
C ARG A 323 14.50 3.37 -9.25
N LEU A 324 13.59 4.29 -8.94
CA LEU A 324 12.29 3.95 -8.35
C LEU A 324 11.48 3.00 -9.25
N GLU A 325 11.47 3.26 -10.55
CA GLU A 325 10.81 2.42 -11.57
C GLU A 325 11.43 1.02 -11.63
N LEU A 326 12.74 0.92 -11.83
CA LEU A 326 13.41 -0.37 -12.02
C LEU A 326 13.39 -1.27 -10.78
N THR A 327 13.33 -0.69 -9.58
CA THR A 327 13.28 -1.45 -8.33
C THR A 327 11.87 -1.74 -7.83
N ALA A 328 10.83 -1.32 -8.57
CA ALA A 328 9.45 -1.62 -8.21
C ALA A 328 9.17 -3.13 -8.18
N GLU A 329 8.12 -3.51 -7.46
CA GLU A 329 7.51 -4.83 -7.55
C GLU A 329 6.75 -4.94 -8.88
N HIS A 330 7.45 -5.45 -9.90
CA HIS A 330 6.96 -5.51 -11.28
C HIS A 330 5.77 -6.47 -11.45
N PRO A 331 4.79 -6.12 -12.30
CA PRO A 331 3.76 -7.08 -12.72
C PRO A 331 4.37 -8.22 -13.53
N LEU A 332 3.64 -9.32 -13.67
CA LEU A 332 4.07 -10.38 -14.59
C LEU A 332 3.96 -9.91 -16.04
N GLY A 333 5.01 -10.10 -16.84
CA GLY A 333 4.99 -9.80 -18.27
C GLY A 333 6.05 -8.80 -18.70
N GLN A 334 5.72 -7.99 -19.70
CA GLN A 334 6.59 -6.91 -20.17
C GLN A 334 6.33 -5.63 -19.38
N TRP A 335 7.37 -4.81 -19.23
CA TRP A 335 7.31 -3.55 -18.49
C TRP A 335 7.85 -2.43 -19.37
N PRO A 336 7.27 -1.21 -19.27
CA PRO A 336 6.12 -0.87 -18.43
C PRO A 336 4.80 -1.50 -18.92
N ASP A 337 3.95 -1.97 -17.99
CA ASP A 337 2.58 -2.40 -18.30
C ASP A 337 1.70 -1.15 -18.44
N PRO A 338 0.84 -1.04 -19.47
CA PRO A 338 0.04 0.16 -19.70
C PRO A 338 -0.88 0.59 -18.54
N ARG A 339 -1.26 -0.32 -17.64
CA ARG A 339 -2.20 -0.05 -16.54
C ARG A 339 -1.50 0.25 -15.21
N VAL A 340 -0.31 -0.31 -15.01
CA VAL A 340 0.37 -0.30 -13.70
C VAL A 340 1.82 0.17 -13.78
N GLY A 341 2.30 0.55 -14.96
CA GLY A 341 3.67 1.00 -15.18
C GLY A 341 4.69 -0.08 -14.86
N TYR A 342 5.70 0.30 -14.07
CA TYR A 342 6.69 -0.60 -13.51
C TYR A 342 6.20 -1.35 -12.26
N GLY A 343 4.95 -1.15 -11.84
CA GLY A 343 4.37 -1.85 -10.69
C GLY A 343 4.48 -1.05 -9.40
N THR A 344 4.51 -1.75 -8.25
CA THR A 344 4.35 -1.09 -6.94
C THR A 344 5.69 -0.73 -6.32
N LEU A 345 5.84 0.50 -5.83
CA LEU A 345 7.01 0.99 -5.13
C LEU A 345 7.51 0.01 -4.05
N ASP A 346 8.75 -0.42 -4.18
CA ASP A 346 9.51 -1.12 -3.15
C ASP A 346 10.59 -0.19 -2.61
N LEU A 347 10.33 0.38 -1.43
CA LEU A 347 11.22 1.34 -0.80
C LEU A 347 12.57 0.72 -0.42
N TYR A 348 12.58 -0.53 0.02
CA TYR A 348 13.81 -1.19 0.43
C TYR A 348 14.70 -1.49 -0.77
N ALA A 349 14.12 -2.06 -1.83
CA ALA A 349 14.84 -2.34 -3.08
C ALA A 349 15.39 -1.05 -3.71
N ALA A 350 14.59 0.04 -3.70
CA ALA A 350 15.02 1.34 -4.20
C ALA A 350 16.30 1.83 -3.50
N LEU A 351 16.41 1.74 -2.17
CA LEU A 351 17.60 2.23 -1.46
C LEU A 351 18.79 1.26 -1.46
N THR A 352 18.56 -0.04 -1.61
CA THR A 352 19.62 -1.05 -1.43
C THR A 352 20.18 -1.65 -2.71
N SER A 353 19.54 -1.42 -3.86
CA SER A 353 20.04 -1.90 -5.15
C SER A 353 21.39 -1.27 -5.51
N LEU A 354 22.38 -2.10 -5.87
CA LEU A 354 23.74 -1.62 -6.16
C LEU A 354 23.95 -1.26 -7.64
N ASP A 355 23.13 -1.78 -8.56
CA ASP A 355 23.45 -1.74 -9.99
C ASP A 355 22.23 -1.47 -10.90
N THR A 356 21.75 -0.22 -10.85
CA THR A 356 20.67 0.26 -11.72
C THR A 356 21.18 1.06 -12.92
N ARG A 357 22.47 1.41 -12.96
CA ARG A 357 23.06 2.24 -14.03
C ARG A 357 23.26 1.44 -15.32
N GLU A 358 23.71 0.18 -15.23
CA GLU A 358 24.17 -0.62 -16.37
C GLU A 358 23.19 -1.70 -16.84
N SER A 359 22.16 -2.01 -16.04
CA SER A 359 21.18 -3.04 -16.38
C SER A 359 20.16 -2.54 -17.42
N ALA A 360 20.33 -2.95 -18.68
CA ALA A 360 19.19 -3.12 -19.57
C ALA A 360 18.28 -4.18 -18.95
N LEU A 361 17.00 -3.86 -18.76
CA LEU A 361 16.03 -4.74 -18.14
C LEU A 361 16.08 -6.14 -18.77
N PRO A 362 16.33 -7.21 -18.00
CA PRO A 362 16.18 -8.56 -18.54
C PRO A 362 14.69 -8.82 -18.79
N SER A 363 14.27 -8.67 -20.03
CA SER A 363 12.95 -9.09 -20.51
C SER A 363 12.93 -10.61 -20.64
N TYR A 364 12.88 -11.34 -19.51
CA TYR A 364 12.57 -12.76 -19.57
C TYR A 364 11.07 -12.91 -19.81
N PRO A 365 10.63 -13.68 -20.83
CA PRO A 365 9.21 -14.01 -20.96
C PRO A 365 8.78 -14.71 -19.67
N ALA A 366 7.79 -14.15 -18.98
CA ALA A 366 7.25 -14.72 -17.76
C ALA A 366 6.81 -16.16 -18.02
N ARG A 367 7.56 -17.14 -17.50
CA ARG A 367 7.15 -18.54 -17.54
C ARG A 367 6.28 -18.77 -16.33
N MET A 368 4.98 -18.92 -16.54
CA MET A 368 4.07 -19.36 -15.48
C MET A 368 4.55 -20.71 -14.95
N VAL A 369 5.05 -20.73 -13.72
CA VAL A 369 5.25 -21.96 -12.97
C VAL A 369 3.95 -22.22 -12.23
N THR A 370 3.14 -23.14 -12.75
CA THR A 370 1.99 -23.66 -12.02
C THR A 370 2.50 -24.43 -10.81
N LEU A 371 2.46 -23.79 -9.65
CA LEU A 371 2.59 -24.51 -8.39
C LEU A 371 1.39 -25.47 -8.29
N PRO A 372 1.62 -26.77 -8.00
CA PRO A 372 0.52 -27.69 -7.79
C PRO A 372 -0.38 -27.12 -6.70
N ALA A 373 -1.69 -27.06 -6.97
CA ALA A 373 -2.66 -26.62 -5.98
C ALA A 373 -2.42 -27.40 -4.67
N PRO A 374 -2.47 -26.75 -3.50
CA PRO A 374 -2.36 -27.45 -2.23
C PRO A 374 -3.38 -28.60 -2.24
N ALA A 375 -2.93 -29.80 -1.86
CA ALA A 375 -3.74 -31.01 -1.93
C ALA A 375 -5.14 -30.72 -1.35
N ALA A 376 -6.18 -31.05 -2.13
CA ALA A 376 -7.56 -30.74 -1.78
C ALA A 376 -7.83 -31.13 -0.33
N THR A 377 -8.31 -30.18 0.49
CA THR A 377 -8.60 -30.37 1.93
C THR A 377 -9.83 -31.25 2.19
N ALA A 378 -10.31 -31.96 1.16
CA ALA A 378 -11.41 -32.91 1.24
C ALA A 378 -11.25 -33.98 2.34
N PRO A 379 -10.07 -34.61 2.57
CA PRO A 379 -9.93 -35.57 3.66
C PRO A 379 -9.99 -34.88 5.03
N ALA A 380 -9.51 -33.64 5.17
CA ALA A 380 -9.56 -32.90 6.43
C ALA A 380 -11.00 -32.53 6.83
N LYS A 381 -11.86 -32.15 5.87
CA LYS A 381 -13.28 -31.86 6.11
C LYS A 381 -14.08 -33.11 6.49
N LEU A 382 -13.77 -34.25 5.88
CA LEU A 382 -14.39 -35.55 6.21
C LEU A 382 -14.00 -36.01 7.62
N ILE A 383 -12.72 -35.91 7.99
CA ILE A 383 -12.24 -36.25 9.33
C ILE A 383 -12.88 -35.34 10.38
N ALA A 384 -12.93 -34.02 10.14
CA ALA A 384 -13.58 -33.08 11.06
C ALA A 384 -15.08 -33.37 11.23
N GLY A 385 -15.78 -33.72 10.15
CA GLY A 385 -17.19 -34.14 10.20
C GLY A 385 -17.40 -35.42 11.00
N ALA A 386 -16.57 -36.44 10.78
CA ALA A 386 -16.64 -37.70 11.51
C ALA A 386 -16.39 -37.52 13.02
N VAL A 387 -15.42 -36.68 13.40
CA VAL A 387 -15.14 -36.36 14.81
C VAL A 387 -16.31 -35.62 15.45
N ALA A 388 -16.91 -34.65 14.76
CA ALA A 388 -18.07 -33.92 15.26
C ALA A 388 -19.28 -34.84 15.49
N VAL A 389 -19.58 -35.74 14.55
CA VAL A 389 -20.68 -36.71 14.70
C VAL A 389 -20.40 -37.70 15.83
N GLY A 390 -19.17 -38.19 15.95
CA GLY A 390 -18.76 -39.08 17.04
C GLY A 390 -18.90 -38.43 18.42
N ALA A 391 -18.51 -37.16 18.55
CA ALA A 391 -18.64 -36.40 19.80
C ALA A 391 -20.11 -36.21 20.21
N ILE A 392 -20.99 -35.89 19.25
CA ILE A 392 -22.43 -35.75 19.49
C ILE A 392 -23.04 -37.09 19.92
N ALA A 393 -22.67 -38.20 19.26
CA ALA A 393 -23.16 -39.52 19.60
C ALA A 393 -22.76 -39.94 21.02
N LEU A 394 -21.50 -39.69 21.42
CA LEU A 394 -21.01 -39.98 22.77
C LEU A 394 -21.71 -39.13 23.84
N ALA A 395 -21.93 -37.84 23.57
CA ALA A 395 -22.68 -36.97 24.48
C ALA A 395 -24.13 -37.44 24.64
N GLY A 396 -24.78 -37.86 23.54
CA GLY A 396 -26.12 -38.44 23.57
C GLY A 396 -26.19 -39.74 24.37
N LEU A 397 -25.23 -40.64 24.19
CA LEU A 397 -25.11 -41.87 24.97
C LEU A 397 -24.94 -41.59 26.45
N GLY A 398 -24.04 -40.66 26.82
CA GLY A 398 -23.87 -40.23 28.21
C GLY A 398 -25.15 -39.67 28.83
N TYR A 399 -25.92 -38.88 28.06
CA TYR A 399 -27.20 -38.33 28.51
C TYR A 399 -28.26 -39.43 28.74
N VAL A 400 -28.38 -40.39 27.82
CA VAL A 400 -29.31 -41.53 27.96
C VAL A 400 -28.91 -42.40 29.14
N SER A 401 -27.63 -42.74 29.29
CA SER A 401 -27.13 -43.49 30.44
C SER A 401 -27.43 -42.77 31.76
N ALA A 402 -27.24 -41.45 31.83
CA ALA A 402 -27.59 -40.66 33.00
C ALA A 402 -29.10 -40.71 33.32
N LEU A 403 -29.96 -40.63 32.29
CA LEU A 403 -31.41 -40.77 32.45
C LEU A 403 -31.81 -42.17 32.95
N VAL A 404 -31.24 -43.23 32.39
CA VAL A 404 -31.50 -44.62 32.79
C VAL A 404 -31.06 -44.85 34.24
N ILE A 405 -29.87 -44.40 34.63
CA ILE A 405 -29.40 -44.49 36.02
C ILE A 405 -30.33 -43.71 36.95
N ARG A 406 -30.76 -42.50 36.55
CA ARG A 406 -31.69 -41.69 37.36
C ARG A 406 -33.05 -42.38 37.53
N TRP A 407 -33.56 -43.01 36.48
CA TRP A 407 -34.82 -43.77 36.52
C TRP A 407 -34.69 -45.06 37.34
N GLY A 408 -33.58 -45.79 37.19
CA GLY A 408 -33.26 -46.99 37.99
C GLY A 408 -33.16 -46.68 39.49
N ARG A 409 -32.48 -45.59 39.86
CA ARG A 409 -32.42 -45.13 41.25
C ARG A 409 -33.79 -44.78 41.83
N ARG A 410 -34.68 -44.14 41.04
CA ARG A 410 -36.07 -43.87 41.45
C ARG A 410 -36.88 -45.14 41.71
N ARG A 411 -36.57 -46.24 41.01
CA ARG A 411 -37.22 -47.55 41.16
C ARG A 411 -36.50 -48.49 42.15
N ARG A 412 -35.53 -47.98 42.94
CA ARG A 412 -34.71 -48.75 43.89
C ARG A 412 -33.97 -49.94 43.25
N TRP A 413 -33.52 -49.80 41.99
CA TRP A 413 -32.61 -50.79 41.41
C TRP A 413 -31.33 -50.83 42.24
N ARG A 414 -30.99 -52.00 42.76
CA ARG A 414 -29.63 -52.31 43.23
C ARG A 414 -28.90 -52.93 42.04
N PRO A 415 -27.74 -52.40 41.63
CA PRO A 415 -27.01 -52.90 40.47
C PRO A 415 -26.64 -54.38 40.63
#